data_AF-A0A934FMB5-F1
#
_entry.id   AF-A0A934FMB5-F1
#
_cell.length_a   1.000
_cell.length_b   1.000
_cell.length_c   1.000
_cell.angle_alpha   90.00
_cell.angle_beta   90.00
_cell.angle_gamma   90.00
#
_symmetry.space_group_name_H-M   'P 1'
#
loop_
_entity.id
_entity.type
_entity.pdbx_description
1 polymer ?
#
loop_
_entity_poly.entity_id
_entity_poly.type
_entity_poly.pdbx_seq_one_letter_code
_entity_poly.pdbx_strand_id
1 'polypeptide(L)'
;MSDEIFDVVDDRDRVIGKQTRDEVHRRGLNHRAVHVLVVNERGEVYLQKRSFKKDTFPGAWDSSASGHLDSGETYDACAVRETREEIGLFLKRTPKRLFKIDACAETGREFVWVYRSEFNGPFRLNLEELECGAFFKADHINRWMAERPRDFADAFRLIWRYFLNPPPPKAKPVAKRVANAKRVAMPAKAAKFKPANSKPQKSKPVLRAPKFKSTQLPKVKPPAKQPYRKPASKAHKPKRR
;
A
#
# COMPACT_ATOMS: atom_id res chain seq x y z
N MET A 1 -8.34 -1.56 -22.52
CA MET A 1 -7.29 -1.64 -21.49
C MET A 1 -7.73 -2.74 -20.55
N SER A 2 -6.87 -3.73 -20.29
CA SER A 2 -7.19 -4.77 -19.32
C SER A 2 -7.37 -4.08 -17.97
N ASP A 3 -8.53 -4.24 -17.34
CA ASP A 3 -8.74 -3.65 -16.02
C ASP A 3 -7.80 -4.37 -15.03
N GLU A 4 -6.73 -3.70 -14.59
CA GLU A 4 -5.86 -4.19 -13.52
C GLU A 4 -6.73 -4.56 -12.31
N ILE A 5 -6.60 -5.79 -11.82
CA ILE A 5 -7.37 -6.28 -10.66
C ILE A 5 -6.42 -6.38 -9.48
N PHE A 6 -6.74 -5.68 -8.40
CA PHE A 6 -6.00 -5.72 -7.15
C PHE A 6 -6.73 -6.57 -6.10
N ASP A 7 -5.96 -7.15 -5.19
CA ASP A 7 -6.52 -7.66 -3.94
C ASP A 7 -6.90 -6.50 -3.01
N VAL A 8 -8.14 -6.51 -2.52
CA VAL A 8 -8.60 -5.63 -1.43
C VAL A 8 -8.28 -6.31 -0.11
N VAL A 9 -7.68 -5.57 0.82
CA VAL A 9 -7.23 -6.10 2.10
C VAL A 9 -7.89 -5.43 3.31
N ASP A 10 -7.90 -6.11 4.45
CA ASP A 10 -8.29 -5.53 5.73
C ASP A 10 -7.15 -4.70 6.37
N ASP A 11 -7.39 -4.12 7.54
CA ASP A 11 -6.38 -3.34 8.30
C ASP A 11 -5.22 -4.19 8.86
N ARG A 12 -5.22 -5.50 8.59
CA ARG A 12 -4.17 -6.44 8.97
C ARG A 12 -3.51 -7.07 7.75
N ASP A 13 -3.68 -6.46 6.58
CA ASP A 13 -3.14 -6.90 5.31
C ASP A 13 -3.59 -8.32 4.90
N ARG A 14 -4.84 -8.69 5.20
CA ARG A 14 -5.43 -9.98 4.78
C ARG A 14 -6.37 -9.71 3.61
N VAL A 15 -6.27 -10.54 2.57
CA VAL A 15 -7.15 -10.42 1.41
C VAL A 15 -8.59 -10.71 1.82
N ILE A 16 -9.50 -9.79 1.51
CA ILE A 16 -10.94 -9.89 1.77
C ILE A 16 -11.78 -9.81 0.49
N GLY A 17 -11.15 -9.53 -0.65
CA GLY A 17 -11.82 -9.45 -1.94
C GLY A 17 -10.87 -9.03 -3.05
N LYS A 18 -11.43 -8.78 -4.23
CA LYS A 18 -10.71 -8.33 -5.42
C LYS A 18 -11.50 -7.22 -6.09
N GLN A 19 -10.83 -6.26 -6.68
CA GLN A 19 -11.51 -5.19 -7.40
C GLN A 19 -10.60 -4.51 -8.42
N THR A 20 -11.19 -3.84 -9.42
CA THR A 20 -10.41 -3.10 -10.42
C THR A 20 -9.67 -1.93 -9.75
N ARG A 21 -8.49 -1.57 -10.29
CA ARG A 21 -7.69 -0.41 -9.88
C ARG A 21 -8.55 0.84 -9.69
N ASP A 22 -9.35 1.16 -10.70
CA ASP A 22 -10.22 2.34 -10.70
C ASP A 22 -11.15 2.36 -9.49
N GLU A 23 -11.78 1.23 -9.19
CA GLU A 23 -12.72 1.11 -8.09
C GLU A 23 -12.01 1.12 -6.73
N VAL A 24 -10.83 0.51 -6.62
CA VAL A 24 -9.98 0.57 -5.42
C VAL A 24 -9.62 2.01 -5.07
N HIS A 25 -9.10 2.77 -6.04
CA HIS A 25 -8.73 4.17 -5.85
C HIS A 25 -9.95 5.05 -5.61
N ARG A 26 -11.03 4.87 -6.37
CA ARG A 26 -12.28 5.65 -6.24
C ARG A 26 -12.92 5.49 -4.86
N ARG A 27 -12.83 4.31 -4.25
CA ARG A 27 -13.42 4.03 -2.92
C ARG A 27 -12.42 4.14 -1.77
N GLY A 28 -11.14 4.38 -2.05
CA GLY A 28 -10.10 4.39 -1.03
C GLY A 28 -9.98 3.06 -0.28
N LEU A 29 -10.12 1.94 -1.01
CA LEU A 29 -9.99 0.61 -0.41
C LEU A 29 -8.53 0.32 -0.09
N ASN A 30 -8.28 -0.37 1.03
CA ASN A 30 -6.93 -0.81 1.33
C ASN A 30 -6.49 -1.85 0.29
N HIS A 31 -5.29 -1.65 -0.24
CA HIS A 31 -4.66 -2.53 -1.21
C HIS A 31 -3.15 -2.55 -0.94
N ARG A 32 -2.36 -3.12 -1.87
CA ARG A 32 -0.95 -3.39 -1.64
C ARG A 32 -0.09 -2.79 -2.74
N ALA A 33 1.07 -2.28 -2.35
CA ALA A 33 2.08 -1.77 -3.27
C ALA A 33 3.51 -2.09 -2.79
N VAL A 34 4.48 -1.87 -3.66
CA VAL A 34 5.91 -1.96 -3.38
C VAL A 34 6.61 -0.68 -3.75
N HIS A 35 7.71 -0.41 -3.06
CA HIS A 35 8.67 0.62 -3.46
C HIS A 35 10.08 0.04 -3.39
N VAL A 36 10.90 0.32 -4.40
CA VAL A 36 12.29 -0.12 -4.49
C VAL A 36 13.21 1.09 -4.51
N LEU A 37 14.22 1.09 -3.62
CA LEU A 37 15.29 2.08 -3.58
C LEU A 37 16.57 1.45 -4.14
N VAL A 38 17.00 1.91 -5.31
CA VAL A 38 18.24 1.53 -5.97
C VAL A 38 19.33 2.51 -5.55
N VAL A 39 20.41 1.95 -4.97
CA VAL A 39 21.57 2.72 -4.51
C VAL A 39 22.78 2.36 -5.37
N ASN A 40 23.56 3.35 -5.80
CA ASN A 40 24.81 3.10 -6.52
C ASN A 40 26.00 2.95 -5.55
N GLU A 41 27.18 2.61 -6.09
CA GLU A 41 28.40 2.45 -5.30
C GLU A 41 28.89 3.73 -4.60
N ARG A 42 28.41 4.90 -5.04
CA ARG A 42 28.69 6.19 -4.39
C ARG A 42 27.73 6.50 -3.23
N GLY A 43 26.80 5.59 -2.92
CA GLY A 43 25.78 5.80 -1.89
C GLY A 43 24.67 6.77 -2.31
N GLU A 44 24.53 7.07 -3.60
CA GLU A 44 23.45 7.91 -4.13
C GLU A 44 22.21 7.05 -4.43
N VAL A 45 21.03 7.61 -4.25
CA VAL A 45 19.74 6.95 -4.49
C VAL A 45 19.19 7.38 -5.84
N TYR A 46 18.79 6.41 -6.66
CA TYR A 46 18.10 6.70 -7.92
C TYR A 46 16.66 7.11 -7.62
N LEU A 47 16.24 8.27 -8.07
CA LEU A 47 14.82 8.66 -8.05
C LEU A 47 14.30 8.73 -9.47
N GLN A 48 13.03 8.38 -9.64
CA GLN A 48 12.33 8.52 -10.91
C GLN A 48 11.38 9.70 -10.84
N LYS A 49 11.23 10.42 -11.96
CA LYS A 49 10.21 11.44 -12.13
C LYS A 49 9.05 10.85 -12.90
N ARG A 50 7.89 10.78 -12.25
CA ARG A 50 6.67 10.17 -12.79
C ARG A 50 6.22 10.90 -14.05
N SER A 51 5.79 10.15 -15.06
CA SER A 51 5.19 10.70 -16.27
C SER A 51 3.98 11.57 -15.93
N PHE A 52 3.75 12.63 -16.72
CA PHE A 52 2.54 13.44 -16.61
C PHE A 52 1.26 12.70 -17.01
N LYS A 53 1.38 11.50 -17.60
CA LYS A 53 0.26 10.62 -17.95
C LYS A 53 -0.30 9.85 -16.75
N LYS A 54 0.41 9.81 -15.61
CA LYS A 54 -0.01 9.03 -14.43
C LYS A 54 -1.27 9.63 -13.79
N ASP A 55 -2.12 8.74 -13.30
CA ASP A 55 -3.35 9.05 -12.54
C ASP A 55 -3.05 9.70 -11.18
N THR A 56 -1.93 9.31 -10.56
CA THR A 56 -1.47 9.80 -9.26
C THR A 56 -0.09 10.45 -9.35
N PHE A 57 0.04 11.62 -8.72
CA PHE A 57 1.26 12.42 -8.61
C PHE A 57 2.02 12.65 -9.94
N PRO A 58 1.35 13.11 -11.02
CA PRO A 58 2.01 13.36 -12.30
C PRO A 58 3.14 14.39 -12.16
N GLY A 59 4.32 14.06 -12.71
CA GLY A 59 5.51 14.93 -12.68
C GLY A 59 6.25 14.98 -11.33
N ALA A 60 5.80 14.24 -10.31
CA ALA A 60 6.48 14.16 -9.02
C ALA A 60 7.65 13.18 -9.04
N TRP A 61 8.64 13.41 -8.19
CA TRP A 61 9.73 12.49 -7.91
C TRP A 61 9.31 11.41 -6.92
N ASP A 62 9.73 10.18 -7.18
CA ASP A 62 9.35 8.99 -6.43
C ASP A 62 10.55 8.05 -6.24
N SER A 63 10.31 6.91 -5.60
CA SER A 63 11.23 5.79 -5.43
C SER A 63 11.78 5.31 -6.77
N SER A 64 12.88 4.56 -6.77
CA SER A 64 13.53 4.12 -8.01
C SER A 64 12.62 3.26 -8.89
N ALA A 65 11.73 2.48 -8.27
CA ALA A 65 10.60 1.83 -8.92
C ALA A 65 9.48 1.66 -7.89
N SER A 66 8.22 1.66 -8.32
CA SER A 66 7.06 1.51 -7.45
C SER A 66 5.83 1.02 -8.21
N GLY A 67 5.01 0.18 -7.59
CA GLY A 67 3.76 -0.23 -8.23
C GLY A 67 2.88 -1.11 -7.35
N HIS A 68 1.70 -1.42 -7.88
CA HIS A 68 0.69 -2.20 -7.18
C HIS A 68 0.90 -3.69 -7.40
N LEU A 69 0.46 -4.49 -6.43
CA LEU A 69 0.40 -5.94 -6.61
C LEU A 69 -0.82 -6.27 -7.46
N ASP A 70 -0.61 -7.10 -8.49
CA ASP A 70 -1.71 -7.79 -9.15
C ASP A 70 -2.39 -8.76 -8.18
N SER A 71 -3.66 -9.09 -8.43
CA SER A 71 -4.40 -10.01 -7.59
C SER A 71 -3.71 -11.38 -7.50
N GLY A 72 -3.42 -11.82 -6.27
CA GLY A 72 -2.68 -13.05 -6.00
C GLY A 72 -1.16 -12.94 -6.14
N GLU A 73 -0.64 -11.78 -6.55
CA GLU A 73 0.80 -11.53 -6.60
C GLU A 73 1.38 -11.37 -5.19
N THR A 74 2.65 -11.76 -5.02
CA THR A 74 3.38 -11.50 -3.77
C THR A 74 4.16 -10.20 -3.88
N TYR A 75 4.42 -9.55 -2.74
CA TYR A 75 5.25 -8.33 -2.71
C TYR A 75 6.62 -8.53 -3.36
N ASP A 76 7.24 -9.70 -3.20
CA ASP A 76 8.57 -9.96 -3.75
C ASP A 76 8.53 -10.10 -5.27
N ALA A 77 7.49 -10.73 -5.81
CA ALA A 77 7.28 -10.85 -7.25
C ALA A 77 7.00 -9.46 -7.87
N CYS A 78 6.12 -8.69 -7.24
CA CYS A 78 5.79 -7.33 -7.66
C CYS A 78 7.04 -6.44 -7.67
N ALA A 79 7.86 -6.45 -6.62
CA ALA A 79 9.09 -5.65 -6.57
C ALA A 79 10.07 -5.98 -7.71
N VAL A 80 10.17 -7.25 -8.10
CA VAL A 80 11.00 -7.68 -9.23
C VAL A 80 10.38 -7.25 -10.56
N ARG A 81 9.07 -7.43 -10.73
CA ARG A 81 8.33 -7.05 -11.93
C ARG A 81 8.40 -5.55 -12.18
N GLU A 82 7.99 -4.73 -11.22
CA GLU A 82 7.96 -3.26 -11.34
C GLU A 82 9.35 -2.67 -11.60
N THR A 83 10.39 -3.19 -10.92
CA THR A 83 11.78 -2.75 -11.16
C THR A 83 12.23 -3.03 -12.60
N ARG A 84 11.75 -4.12 -13.20
CA ARG A 84 12.04 -4.44 -14.59
C ARG A 84 11.20 -3.57 -15.54
N GLU A 85 9.92 -3.39 -15.25
CA GLU A 85 8.97 -2.68 -16.11
C GLU A 85 9.23 -1.18 -16.18
N GLU A 86 9.53 -0.52 -15.05
CA GLU A 86 9.69 0.92 -15.00
C GLU A 86 11.10 1.36 -15.43
N ILE A 87 12.15 0.72 -14.89
CA ILE A 87 13.54 1.17 -15.05
C ILE A 87 14.46 0.18 -15.79
N GLY A 88 13.91 -0.96 -16.25
CA GLY A 88 14.64 -1.93 -17.07
C GLY A 88 15.70 -2.74 -16.31
N LEU A 89 15.66 -2.74 -14.98
CA LEU A 89 16.65 -3.43 -14.15
C LEU A 89 16.24 -4.88 -13.89
N PHE A 90 17.01 -5.82 -14.43
CA PHE A 90 16.80 -7.26 -14.22
C PHE A 90 17.40 -7.72 -12.89
N LEU A 91 16.55 -7.93 -11.90
CA LEU A 91 16.95 -8.49 -10.61
C LEU A 91 16.98 -10.03 -10.67
N LYS A 92 18.17 -10.64 -10.50
CA LYS A 92 18.34 -12.10 -10.46
C LYS A 92 17.71 -12.76 -9.23
N ARG A 93 17.41 -11.98 -8.20
CA ARG A 93 16.86 -12.40 -6.91
C ARG A 93 15.98 -11.29 -6.37
N THR A 94 15.09 -11.65 -5.45
CA THR A 94 14.29 -10.70 -4.70
C THR A 94 15.20 -9.65 -4.04
N PRO A 95 14.91 -8.35 -4.20
CA PRO A 95 15.67 -7.30 -3.55
C PRO A 95 15.53 -7.38 -2.03
N LYS A 96 16.44 -6.73 -1.29
CA LYS A 96 16.45 -6.82 0.18
C LYS A 96 15.26 -6.06 0.75
N ARG A 97 14.36 -6.74 1.48
CA ARG A 97 13.31 -6.06 2.26
C ARG A 97 13.94 -5.18 3.35
N LEU A 98 13.48 -3.93 3.45
CA LEU A 98 13.89 -3.00 4.50
C LEU A 98 12.86 -2.96 5.62
N PHE A 99 11.65 -2.50 5.30
CA PHE A 99 10.56 -2.36 6.25
C PHE A 99 9.21 -2.34 5.52
N LYS A 100 8.14 -2.45 6.31
CA LYS A 100 6.76 -2.39 5.83
C LYS A 100 6.03 -1.22 6.48
N ILE A 101 5.27 -0.48 5.68
CA ILE A 101 4.37 0.59 6.12
C ILE A 101 2.93 0.08 6.01
N ASP A 102 2.13 0.31 7.04
CA ASP A 102 0.70 -0.03 6.98
C ASP A 102 -0.06 1.00 6.14
N ALA A 103 -1.20 0.60 5.58
CA ALA A 103 -2.06 1.49 4.82
C ALA A 103 -2.45 2.76 5.61
N CYS A 104 -2.08 3.92 5.06
CA CYS A 104 -2.44 5.22 5.60
C CYS A 104 -2.79 6.20 4.46
N ALA A 105 -3.14 7.45 4.79
CA ALA A 105 -3.50 8.44 3.79
C ALA A 105 -2.32 8.79 2.87
N GLU A 106 -1.12 8.91 3.45
CA GLU A 106 0.12 9.24 2.75
C GLU A 106 0.56 8.15 1.76
N THR A 107 0.21 6.88 2.02
CA THR A 107 0.42 5.77 1.11
C THR A 107 -0.77 5.53 0.17
N GLY A 108 -1.76 6.43 0.09
CA GLY A 108 -2.91 6.20 -0.78
C GLY A 108 -3.77 5.00 -0.38
N ARG A 109 -3.75 4.60 0.91
CA ARG A 109 -4.37 3.37 1.45
C ARG A 109 -3.63 2.07 1.06
N GLU A 110 -2.35 2.16 0.72
CA GLU A 110 -1.54 1.00 0.38
C GLU A 110 -0.76 0.45 1.60
N PHE A 111 -0.82 -0.86 1.81
CA PHE A 111 0.23 -1.55 2.56
C PHE A 111 1.47 -1.68 1.68
N VAL A 112 2.58 -1.07 2.12
CA VAL A 112 3.78 -0.92 1.31
C VAL A 112 4.93 -1.73 1.89
N TRP A 113 5.50 -2.64 1.11
CA TRP A 113 6.84 -3.15 1.39
C TRP A 113 7.90 -2.31 0.67
N VAL A 114 8.91 -1.87 1.41
CA VAL A 114 10.04 -1.12 0.87
C VAL A 114 11.26 -2.03 0.75
N TYR A 115 11.91 -1.97 -0.41
CA TYR A 115 13.05 -2.80 -0.78
C TYR A 115 14.27 -1.95 -1.12
N ARG A 116 15.45 -2.58 -1.02
CA ARG A 116 16.73 -2.02 -1.50
C ARG A 116 17.37 -2.93 -2.54
N SER A 117 17.89 -2.31 -3.58
CA SER A 117 18.78 -2.93 -4.56
C SER A 117 20.02 -2.07 -4.78
N GLU A 118 21.06 -2.64 -5.38
CA GLU A 118 22.30 -1.96 -5.73
C GLU A 118 22.52 -2.06 -7.24
N PHE A 119 22.71 -0.92 -7.91
CA PHE A 119 22.97 -0.85 -9.34
C PHE A 119 23.50 0.53 -9.73
N ASN A 120 24.49 0.59 -10.63
CA ASN A 120 25.07 1.84 -11.10
C ASN A 120 24.45 2.38 -12.40
N GLY A 121 23.57 1.59 -13.04
CA GLY A 121 23.14 1.83 -14.41
C GLY A 121 23.91 0.98 -15.43
N PRO A 122 23.62 1.16 -16.73
CA PRO A 122 22.60 2.05 -17.28
C PRO A 122 21.17 1.52 -17.04
N PHE A 123 20.21 2.44 -16.92
CA PHE A 123 18.78 2.11 -16.87
C PHE A 123 18.17 2.14 -18.26
N ARG A 124 17.10 1.36 -18.46
CA ARG A 124 16.25 1.44 -19.66
C ARG A 124 14.85 1.83 -19.21
N LEU A 125 14.58 3.12 -19.22
CA LEU A 125 13.34 3.68 -18.68
C LEU A 125 12.16 3.41 -19.61
N ASN A 126 11.03 3.04 -19.03
CA ASN A 126 9.75 3.03 -19.71
C ASN A 126 9.16 4.45 -19.70
N LEU A 127 9.16 5.11 -20.85
CA LEU A 127 8.72 6.51 -20.97
C LEU A 127 7.20 6.70 -20.95
N GLU A 128 6.43 5.62 -20.98
CA GLU A 128 4.99 5.69 -20.67
C GLU A 128 4.78 5.94 -19.17
N GLU A 129 5.63 5.34 -18.34
CA GLU A 129 5.58 5.43 -16.88
C GLU A 129 6.34 6.65 -16.34
N LEU A 130 7.47 6.99 -16.97
CA LEU A 130 8.46 7.93 -16.43
C LEU A 130 8.81 9.04 -17.41
N GLU A 131 9.09 10.25 -16.89
CA GLU A 131 9.67 11.34 -17.68
C GLU A 131 11.19 11.21 -17.74
N CYS A 132 11.83 10.98 -16.59
CA CYS A 132 13.28 10.82 -16.45
C CYS A 132 13.62 10.20 -15.09
N GLY A 133 14.91 10.02 -14.80
CA GLY A 133 15.37 9.70 -13.45
C GLY A 133 16.87 9.95 -13.29
N ALA A 134 17.31 10.10 -12.05
CA ALA A 134 18.69 10.45 -11.74
C ALA A 134 19.11 9.97 -10.33
N PHE A 135 20.43 9.82 -10.14
CA PHE A 135 21.01 9.58 -8.83
C PHE A 135 21.17 10.88 -8.06
N PHE A 136 20.77 10.85 -6.78
CA PHE A 136 20.93 11.96 -5.86
C PHE A 136 21.57 11.51 -4.54
N LYS A 137 22.45 12.35 -4.00
CA LYS A 137 22.95 12.17 -2.63
C LYS A 137 21.82 12.34 -1.63
N ALA A 138 21.85 11.57 -0.53
CA ALA A 138 20.84 11.67 0.53
C ALA A 138 20.69 13.11 1.06
N ASP A 139 21.80 13.83 1.29
CA ASP A 139 21.74 15.23 1.75
C ASP A 139 21.12 16.19 0.73
N HIS A 140 21.20 15.88 -0.56
CA HIS A 140 20.49 16.64 -1.57
C HIS A 140 18.99 16.39 -1.44
N ILE A 141 18.57 15.13 -1.37
CA ILE A 141 17.15 14.76 -1.21
C ILE A 141 16.58 15.39 0.06
N ASN A 142 17.34 15.38 1.16
CA ASN A 142 16.94 15.98 2.44
C ASN A 142 16.64 17.48 2.31
N ARG A 143 17.56 18.26 1.73
CA ARG A 143 17.37 19.70 1.53
C ARG A 143 16.25 19.99 0.55
N TRP A 144 16.21 19.26 -0.57
CA TRP A 144 15.18 19.43 -1.58
C TRP A 144 13.79 19.14 -1.02
N MET A 145 13.63 18.06 -0.25
CA MET A 145 12.36 17.72 0.38
C MET A 145 11.94 18.71 1.47
N ALA A 146 12.89 19.31 2.19
CA ALA A 146 12.61 20.36 3.17
C ALA A 146 12.14 21.67 2.51
N GLU A 147 12.73 22.05 1.38
CA GLU A 147 12.42 23.30 0.67
C GLU A 147 11.17 23.17 -0.23
N ARG A 148 11.03 22.02 -0.91
CA ARG A 148 10.02 21.78 -1.95
C ARG A 148 9.40 20.39 -1.81
N PRO A 149 8.70 20.09 -0.70
CA PRO A 149 8.15 18.76 -0.45
C PRO A 149 7.16 18.31 -1.54
N ARG A 150 6.45 19.24 -2.18
CA ARG A 150 5.45 18.92 -3.24
C ARG A 150 6.07 18.48 -4.56
N ASP A 151 7.38 18.55 -4.72
CA ASP A 151 8.07 17.96 -5.87
C ASP A 151 8.08 16.42 -5.78
N PHE A 152 7.74 15.83 -4.63
CA PHE A 152 7.79 14.40 -4.37
C PHE A 152 6.41 13.79 -4.15
N ALA A 153 6.25 12.52 -4.53
CA ALA A 153 5.07 11.74 -4.19
C ALA A 153 4.93 11.57 -2.67
N ASP A 154 3.70 11.56 -2.16
CA ASP A 154 3.41 11.53 -0.72
C ASP A 154 3.96 10.28 -0.04
N ALA A 155 3.80 9.11 -0.69
CA ALA A 155 4.33 7.84 -0.21
C ALA A 155 5.86 7.90 -0.10
N PHE A 156 6.54 8.46 -1.10
CA PHE A 156 7.99 8.61 -1.07
C PHE A 156 8.47 9.50 0.08
N ARG A 157 7.77 10.60 0.37
CA ARG A 157 8.13 11.46 1.53
C ARG A 157 8.09 10.69 2.85
N LEU A 158 7.07 9.84 3.03
CA LEU A 158 6.96 8.98 4.21
C LEU A 158 8.05 7.91 4.23
N ILE A 159 8.29 7.23 3.11
CA ILE A 159 9.33 6.21 2.94
C ILE A 159 10.71 6.80 3.25
N TRP A 160 11.02 7.97 2.71
CA TRP A 160 12.31 8.63 2.90
C TRP A 160 12.57 8.94 4.37
N ARG A 161 11.55 9.43 5.09
CA ARG A 161 11.63 9.64 6.55
C ARG A 161 11.97 8.34 7.29
N TYR A 162 11.33 7.22 6.93
CA TYR A 162 11.57 5.91 7.57
C TYR A 162 12.90 5.29 7.14
N PHE A 163 13.36 5.58 5.92
CA PHE A 163 14.65 5.12 5.44
C PHE A 163 15.79 5.73 6.23
N LEU A 164 15.70 7.03 6.55
CA LEU A 164 16.68 7.73 7.38
C LEU A 164 16.54 7.37 8.87
N ASN A 165 15.31 7.25 9.35
CA ASN A 165 14.98 6.96 10.75
C ASN A 165 14.00 5.78 10.82
N PRO A 166 14.49 4.54 10.80
CA PRO A 166 13.64 3.36 10.83
C PRO A 166 12.72 3.37 12.05
N PRO A 167 11.41 3.07 11.89
CA PRO A 167 10.53 2.93 13.04
C PRO A 167 11.03 1.77 13.92
N PRO A 168 10.88 1.86 15.25
CA PRO A 168 11.23 0.76 16.13
C PRO A 168 10.48 -0.50 15.71
N PRO A 169 11.09 -1.69 15.82
CA PRO A 169 10.47 -2.93 15.39
C PRO A 169 9.12 -3.11 16.09
N LYS A 170 8.07 -3.42 15.32
CA LYS A 170 6.75 -3.71 15.89
C LYS A 170 6.90 -4.85 16.90
N ALA A 171 6.43 -4.64 18.13
CA ALA A 171 6.47 -5.65 19.17
C ALA A 171 5.83 -6.94 18.65
N LYS A 172 6.52 -8.07 18.83
CA LYS A 172 5.98 -9.38 18.46
C LYS A 172 4.64 -9.56 19.18
N PRO A 173 3.59 -10.08 18.52
CA PRO A 173 2.36 -10.41 19.22
C PRO A 173 2.70 -11.40 20.34
N VAL A 174 2.54 -10.98 21.59
CA VAL A 174 2.71 -11.89 22.73
C VAL A 174 1.60 -12.92 22.62
N ALA A 175 1.96 -14.17 22.35
CA ALA A 175 1.01 -15.27 22.34
C ALA A 175 0.32 -15.30 23.71
N LYS A 176 -1.00 -15.07 23.74
CA LYS A 176 -1.79 -15.25 24.96
C LYS A 176 -1.67 -16.73 25.34
N ARG A 177 -0.99 -17.02 26.46
CA ARG A 177 -0.99 -18.36 27.08
C ARG A 177 -2.45 -18.70 27.39
N VAL A 178 -2.99 -19.69 26.66
CA VAL A 178 -4.24 -20.33 27.06
C VAL A 178 -3.91 -21.15 28.29
N ALA A 179 -4.39 -20.72 29.46
CA ALA A 179 -4.24 -21.47 30.69
C ALA A 179 -5.03 -22.78 30.56
N ASN A 180 -4.31 -23.90 30.49
CA ASN A 180 -4.91 -25.22 30.40
C ASN A 180 -5.42 -25.60 31.80
N ALA A 181 -6.72 -25.45 32.05
CA ALA A 181 -7.35 -25.88 33.30
C ALA A 181 -7.30 -27.42 33.35
N LYS A 182 -6.45 -27.97 34.22
CA LYS A 182 -6.44 -29.40 34.55
C LYS A 182 -7.82 -29.77 35.13
N ARG A 183 -8.62 -30.50 34.36
CA ARG A 183 -9.78 -31.24 34.87
C ARG A 183 -9.26 -32.35 35.78
N VAL A 184 -9.49 -32.22 37.08
CA VAL A 184 -9.33 -33.31 38.05
C VAL A 184 -10.53 -34.23 37.87
N ALA A 185 -10.29 -35.46 37.43
CA ALA A 185 -11.30 -36.51 37.39
C ALA A 185 -11.50 -37.07 38.81
N MET A 186 -12.74 -37.06 39.30
CA MET A 186 -13.14 -37.84 40.48
C MET A 186 -13.72 -39.20 40.03
N PRO A 187 -13.49 -40.29 40.77
CA PRO A 187 -13.93 -41.62 40.37
C PRO A 187 -15.43 -41.81 40.58
N ALA A 188 -16.06 -42.46 39.60
CA ALA A 188 -17.47 -42.83 39.61
C ALA A 188 -17.75 -43.95 40.62
N LYS A 189 -18.78 -43.78 41.45
CA LYS A 189 -19.48 -44.89 42.12
C LYS A 189 -20.79 -45.16 41.39
N ALA A 190 -20.97 -46.42 40.99
CA ALA A 190 -22.15 -46.94 40.35
C ALA A 190 -23.31 -47.07 41.35
N ALA A 191 -24.50 -46.63 40.95
CA ALA A 191 -25.76 -47.09 41.51
C ALA A 191 -26.74 -47.32 40.35
N LYS A 192 -27.28 -48.54 40.30
CA LYS A 192 -28.25 -49.04 39.32
C LYS A 192 -29.64 -48.44 39.61
N PHE A 193 -30.38 -48.00 38.58
CA PHE A 193 -31.84 -48.15 38.54
C PHE A 193 -32.40 -48.09 37.11
N LYS A 194 -33.47 -48.87 36.90
CA LYS A 194 -34.11 -49.32 35.65
C LYS A 194 -34.95 -48.26 34.92
N PRO A 195 -35.42 -48.53 33.68
CA PRO A 195 -35.86 -47.51 32.72
C PRO A 195 -37.36 -47.19 32.82
N ALA A 196 -37.73 -45.97 32.43
CA ALA A 196 -39.11 -45.61 32.14
C ALA A 196 -39.20 -44.85 30.81
N ASN A 197 -40.08 -45.38 29.97
CA ASN A 197 -40.50 -44.92 28.66
C ASN A 197 -41.38 -43.65 28.82
N SER A 198 -41.25 -42.63 27.95
CA SER A 198 -42.39 -41.96 27.29
C SER A 198 -42.09 -40.59 26.66
N LYS A 199 -42.42 -40.55 25.35
CA LYS A 199 -43.02 -39.47 24.53
C LYS A 199 -42.17 -38.25 24.08
N PRO A 200 -42.36 -37.83 22.80
CA PRO A 200 -41.67 -36.70 22.21
C PRO A 200 -42.44 -35.40 22.44
N GLN A 201 -41.75 -34.32 22.79
CA GLN A 201 -42.33 -32.97 22.83
C GLN A 201 -41.65 -32.03 21.83
N LYS A 202 -42.42 -31.78 20.77
CA LYS A 202 -42.76 -30.49 20.12
C LYS A 202 -41.66 -29.46 19.89
N SER A 203 -41.53 -29.15 18.60
CA SER A 203 -40.86 -28.02 17.98
C SER A 203 -41.14 -26.68 18.66
N LYS A 204 -40.09 -25.86 18.80
CA LYS A 204 -40.18 -24.42 19.10
C LYS A 204 -39.92 -23.59 17.83
N PRO A 205 -40.49 -22.38 17.72
CA PRO A 205 -40.57 -21.65 16.47
C PRO A 205 -39.31 -20.83 16.18
N VAL A 206 -39.08 -20.63 14.88
CA VAL A 206 -38.05 -19.78 14.27
C VAL A 206 -38.25 -18.31 14.68
N LEU A 207 -37.22 -17.70 15.26
CA LEU A 207 -37.16 -16.27 15.54
C LEU A 207 -36.91 -15.49 14.24
N ARG A 208 -37.84 -14.57 13.94
CA ARG A 208 -37.72 -13.57 12.86
C ARG A 208 -36.61 -12.55 13.18
N ALA A 209 -35.82 -12.21 12.16
CA ALA A 209 -34.86 -11.11 12.20
C ALA A 209 -35.56 -9.73 12.24
N PRO A 210 -34.98 -8.72 12.90
CA PRO A 210 -35.54 -7.37 12.93
C PRO A 210 -35.22 -6.59 11.64
N LYS A 211 -36.23 -5.85 11.14
CA LYS A 211 -36.11 -4.89 10.03
C LYS A 211 -35.42 -3.62 10.53
N PHE A 212 -34.29 -3.25 9.92
CA PHE A 212 -33.68 -1.94 10.12
C PHE A 212 -34.38 -0.90 9.23
N LYS A 213 -34.81 0.21 9.84
CA LYS A 213 -35.32 1.40 9.14
C LYS A 213 -34.16 2.15 8.50
N SER A 214 -34.31 2.47 7.22
CA SER A 214 -33.44 3.37 6.45
C SER A 214 -33.55 4.80 6.99
N THR A 215 -32.45 5.32 7.52
CA THR A 215 -32.26 6.76 7.75
C THR A 215 -31.44 7.31 6.59
N GLN A 216 -32.06 8.24 5.84
CA GLN A 216 -31.42 9.00 4.76
C GLN A 216 -30.29 9.87 5.33
N LEU A 217 -29.09 9.74 4.75
CA LEU A 217 -27.97 10.66 4.98
C LEU A 217 -28.21 11.98 4.20
N PRO A 218 -27.84 13.15 4.76
CA PRO A 218 -28.02 14.42 4.07
C PRO A 218 -27.08 14.55 2.86
N LYS A 219 -27.61 15.08 1.76
CA LYS A 219 -26.86 15.36 0.53
C LYS A 219 -25.88 16.51 0.75
N VAL A 220 -24.58 16.23 0.72
CA VAL A 220 -23.52 17.25 0.70
C VAL A 220 -23.33 17.75 -0.73
N LYS A 221 -23.47 19.06 -0.97
CA LYS A 221 -23.18 19.69 -2.26
C LYS A 221 -21.67 19.66 -2.54
N PRO A 222 -21.23 19.38 -3.78
CA PRO A 222 -19.82 19.47 -4.14
C PRO A 222 -19.35 20.95 -4.17
N PRO A 223 -18.08 21.22 -3.82
CA PRO A 223 -17.53 22.58 -3.85
C PRO A 223 -17.40 23.11 -5.29
N ALA A 224 -17.62 24.41 -5.45
CA ALA A 224 -17.55 25.11 -6.73
C ALA A 224 -16.13 25.06 -7.32
N LYS A 225 -16.04 24.75 -8.62
CA LYS A 225 -14.79 24.79 -9.39
C LYS A 225 -14.29 26.24 -9.51
N GLN A 226 -13.13 26.54 -8.93
CA GLN A 226 -12.42 27.79 -9.24
C GLN A 226 -11.83 27.73 -10.66
N PRO A 227 -11.96 28.79 -11.47
CA PRO A 227 -11.37 28.80 -12.81
C PRO A 227 -9.85 28.92 -12.74
N TYR A 228 -9.17 28.04 -13.47
CA TYR A 228 -7.72 28.03 -13.66
C TYR A 228 -7.25 29.33 -14.34
N ARG A 229 -6.40 30.13 -13.66
CA ARG A 229 -5.71 31.27 -14.27
C ARG A 229 -4.42 30.78 -14.93
N LYS A 230 -4.31 30.94 -16.26
CA LYS A 230 -3.08 30.70 -17.02
C LYS A 230 -1.94 31.59 -16.48
N PRO A 231 -0.71 31.06 -16.27
CA PRO A 231 0.44 31.89 -15.98
C PRO A 231 0.84 32.71 -17.22
N ALA A 232 1.14 34.00 -17.02
CA ALA A 232 1.55 34.93 -18.08
C ALA A 232 2.93 34.53 -18.64
N SER A 233 3.02 34.39 -19.96
CA SER A 233 4.28 34.21 -20.67
C SER A 233 5.09 35.52 -20.62
N LYS A 234 6.25 35.49 -19.96
CA LYS A 234 7.26 36.55 -20.14
C LYS A 234 8.02 36.27 -21.43
N ALA A 235 7.69 37.01 -22.48
CA ALA A 235 8.46 37.06 -23.72
C ALA A 235 9.87 37.61 -23.43
N HIS A 236 10.88 36.78 -23.66
CA HIS A 236 12.28 37.20 -23.67
C HIS A 236 12.55 37.87 -25.04
N LYS A 237 12.70 39.20 -25.06
CA LYS A 237 13.21 39.91 -26.24
C LYS A 237 14.71 39.65 -26.38
N PRO A 238 15.24 39.37 -27.58
CA PRO A 238 16.68 39.23 -27.78
C PRO A 238 17.35 40.61 -27.71
N LYS A 239 18.40 40.73 -26.90
CA LYS A 239 19.29 41.90 -26.94
C LYS A 239 20.10 41.83 -28.23
N ARG A 240 19.88 42.81 -29.12
CA ARG A 240 20.83 43.18 -30.15
C ARG A 240 21.99 43.95 -29.49
N ARG A 241 23.20 43.45 -29.63
CA ARG A 241 24.41 44.18 -30.01
C ARG A 241 25.57 43.20 -30.12
#